data_AF-A0A2M9JCI6-F1
#
_entry.id   AF-A0A2M9JCI6-F1
#
_cell.length_a   1.000
_cell.length_b   1.000
_cell.length_c   1.000
_cell.angle_alpha   90.00
_cell.angle_beta   90.00
_cell.angle_gamma   90.00
#
_symmetry.space_group_name_H-M   'P 1'
#
loop_
_entity.id
_entity.type
_entity.pdbx_description
1 polymer ?
#
loop_
_entity_poly.entity_id
_entity_poly.type
_entity_poly.pdbx_seq_one_letter_code
_entity_poly.pdbx_strand_id
1 'polypeptide(L)' 'MTASETQTVEGAWEYVTYAPAGSRCCACMQPIRALEPVRRGSIGRALEPSVVVYRHADKCPATQR' A
#
# COMPACT_ATOMS: atom_id res chain seq x y z
N MET A 1 6.03 18.63 -27.52
CA MET A 1 5.72 18.72 -26.08
C MET A 1 5.51 17.29 -25.58
N THR A 2 6.58 16.62 -25.17
CA THR A 2 6.53 15.23 -24.69
C THR A 2 6.17 15.25 -23.22
N ALA A 3 4.95 14.85 -22.89
CA ALA A 3 4.54 14.62 -21.52
C ALA A 3 5.39 13.49 -20.96
N SER A 4 6.14 13.77 -19.90
CA SER A 4 6.89 12.78 -19.14
C SER A 4 5.90 11.75 -18.61
N GLU A 5 5.89 10.55 -19.19
CA GLU A 5 5.20 9.39 -18.64
C GLU A 5 5.81 9.11 -17.26
N THR A 6 5.06 9.48 -16.23
CA THR A 6 5.35 9.12 -14.85
C THR A 6 5.28 7.61 -14.75
N GLN A 7 6.42 6.95 -14.97
CA GLN A 7 6.61 5.52 -14.73
C GLN A 7 6.32 5.27 -13.25
N THR A 8 5.07 4.96 -12.95
CA THR A 8 4.63 4.54 -11.63
C THR A 8 5.14 3.12 -11.49
N VAL A 9 6.24 2.96 -10.76
CA VAL A 9 6.80 1.65 -10.41
C VAL A 9 5.75 0.82 -9.68
N GLU A 10 5.01 -0.01 -10.43
CA GLU A 10 4.08 -0.97 -9.87
C GLU A 10 4.87 -1.95 -8.98
N GLY A 11 4.71 -1.81 -7.66
CA GLY A 11 5.35 -2.68 -6.67
C GLY A 11 6.31 -2.01 -5.69
N ALA A 12 6.56 -0.70 -5.79
CA ALA A 12 7.28 0.00 -4.73
C ALA A 12 6.33 0.25 -3.55
N TRP A 13 6.60 -0.35 -2.39
CA TRP A 13 5.98 0.11 -1.15
C TRP A 13 6.40 1.56 -0.93
N GLU A 14 5.44 2.47 -1.05
CA GLU A 14 5.66 3.86 -0.71
C GLU A 14 5.96 3.95 0.79
N TYR A 15 6.89 4.85 1.11
CA TYR A 15 7.32 5.30 2.43
C TYR A 15 6.38 4.99 3.61
N VAL A 16 6.95 4.78 4.79
CA VAL A 16 6.16 4.54 6.00
C VAL A 16 5.24 5.75 6.26
N THR A 17 3.94 5.49 6.36
CA THR A 17 2.87 6.48 6.56
C THR A 17 1.88 5.96 7.61
N TYR A 18 0.75 6.65 7.81
CA TYR A 18 -0.35 6.22 8.65
C TYR A 18 -1.58 5.88 7.81
N ALA A 19 -2.33 4.84 8.22
CA ALA A 19 -3.55 4.43 7.52
C ALA A 19 -4.76 5.28 7.96
N PRO A 20 -5.74 5.52 7.08
CA PRO A 20 -6.99 6.15 7.46
C PRO A 20 -7.76 5.29 8.47
N ALA A 21 -8.60 5.93 9.29
CA ALA A 21 -9.40 5.25 10.31
C ALA A 21 -10.26 4.12 9.69
N GLY A 22 -10.29 2.97 10.36
CA GLY A 22 -11.00 1.78 9.87
C GLY A 22 -10.24 0.91 8.88
N SER A 23 -9.01 1.28 8.50
CA SER A 23 -8.17 0.47 7.62
C SER A 23 -7.76 -0.85 8.25
N ARG A 24 -7.58 -1.87 7.41
CA ARG A 24 -7.08 -3.19 7.81
C ARG A 24 -5.81 -3.53 7.06
N CYS A 25 -4.89 -4.21 7.74
CA CYS A 25 -3.66 -4.69 7.12
C CYS A 25 -3.99 -5.80 6.11
N CYS A 26 -3.57 -5.64 4.85
CA CYS A 26 -3.83 -6.63 3.80
C CYS A 26 -3.09 -7.96 3.99
N ALA A 27 -2.11 -8.02 4.91
CA ALA A 27 -1.32 -9.22 5.16
C ALA A 27 -1.81 -10.08 6.34
N CYS A 28 -2.20 -9.45 7.45
CA CYS A 28 -2.68 -10.17 8.64
C CYS A 28 -4.19 -10.00 8.88
N MET A 29 -4.87 -9.20 8.06
CA MET A 29 -6.31 -8.91 8.14
C MET A 29 -6.76 -8.26 9.45
N GLN A 30 -5.82 -7.88 10.33
CA GLN A 30 -6.09 -7.16 11.58
C GLN A 30 -6.32 -5.66 11.33
N PRO A 31 -7.14 -5.00 12.16
CA PRO A 31 -7.29 -3.55 12.10
C PRO A 31 -5.96 -2.85 12.35
N ILE A 32 -5.68 -1.79 11.59
CA ILE A 32 -4.55 -0.89 11.82
C ILE A 32 -5.00 0.15 12.84
N ARG A 33 -4.31 0.26 13.96
CA ARG A 33 -4.63 1.26 14.99
C ARG A 33 -4.13 2.64 14.57
N ALA A 34 -4.70 3.67 15.19
CA ALA A 34 -4.23 5.03 15.00
C ALA A 34 -2.72 5.13 15.31
N LEU A 35 -1.99 5.83 14.44
CA LEU A 35 -0.54 6.03 14.54
C LEU A 35 0.31 4.75 14.44
N GLU A 36 -0.27 3.60 14.06
CA GLU A 36 0.57 2.46 13.69
C GLU A 36 1.23 2.73 12.33
N PRO A 37 2.57 2.62 12.23
CA PRO A 37 3.28 2.82 10.97
C PRO A 37 2.89 1.75 9.97
N VAL A 38 2.56 2.18 8.75
CA VAL A 38 2.16 1.30 7.65
C VAL A 38 2.93 1.61 6.39
N ARG A 39 3.13 0.57 5.57
CA ARG A 39 3.53 0.70 4.17
C ARG A 39 2.28 0.80 3.32
N ARG A 40 2.27 1.77 2.40
CA ARG A 40 1.20 1.94 1.42
C ARG A 40 1.63 1.29 0.12
N GLY A 41 0.73 0.53 -0.49
CA GLY A 41 0.91 -0.04 -1.82
C GLY A 41 -0.35 0.12 -2.64
N SER A 42 -0.25 -0.19 -3.93
CA SER A 42 -1.36 -0.30 -4.86
C SER A 42 -1.37 -1.69 -5.46
N ILE A 43 -2.55 -2.31 -5.52
CA ILE A 43 -2.73 -3.58 -6.24
C ILE A 43 -3.47 -3.23 -7.54
N GLY A 44 -2.74 -3.33 -8.65
CA GLY A 44 -3.30 -3.23 -9.99
C GLY A 44 -4.18 -4.45 -10.29
N ARG A 45 -5.33 -4.22 -10.92
CA ARG A 45 -6.18 -5.28 -11.47
C ARG A 45 -6.35 -4.96 -12.95
N ALA A 46 -6.15 -5.95 -13.82
CA ALA A 46 -5.87 -5.75 -15.24
C ALA A 46 -6.85 -4.86 -16.03
N LEU A 47 -8.08 -4.70 -15.56
CA LEU A 47 -9.13 -3.90 -16.21
C LEU A 47 -9.77 -2.89 -15.25
N GLU A 48 -9.21 -2.71 -14.05
CA GLU A 48 -9.84 -1.96 -12.97
C GLU A 48 -8.83 -0.98 -12.35
N PRO A 49 -9.31 0.13 -11.77
CA PRO A 49 -8.44 1.06 -11.07
C PRO A 49 -7.65 0.34 -9.97
N SER A 50 -6.36 0.64 -9.86
CA SER A 50 -5.52 0.07 -8.81
C SER A 50 -6.07 0.43 -7.42
N VAL A 51 -6.25 -0.58 -6.57
CA VAL A 51 -6.79 -0.38 -5.22
C VAL A 51 -5.63 -0.13 -4.25
N VAL A 52 -5.76 0.92 -3.44
CA VAL A 52 -4.78 1.25 -2.40
C VAL A 52 -4.90 0.25 -1.26
N VAL A 53 -3.77 -0.30 -0.83
CA VAL A 53 -3.68 -1.24 0.30
C VAL A 53 -2.69 -0.75 1.33
N TYR A 54 -2.98 -1.06 2.59
CA TYR A 54 -2.15 -0.72 3.74
C TYR A 54 -1.65 -1.99 4.42
N ARG A 55 -0.40 -1.97 4.88
CA ARG A 55 0.24 -3.09 5.58
C ARG A 55 1.06 -2.58 6.76
N HIS A 56 1.03 -3.24 7.92
CA HIS A 56 1.90 -2.87 9.04
C HIS A 56 3.37 -2.86 8.61
N ALA A 57 4.10 -1.79 8.93
CA ALA A 57 5.50 -1.63 8.53
C ALA A 57 6.43 -2.58 9.30
N ASP A 58 6.20 -2.74 10.62
CA ASP A 58 7.09 -3.50 11.51
C ASP A 58 6.62 -4.92 11.80
N LYS A 59 5.30 -5.17 11.76
CA LYS A 59 4.70 -6.44 12.22
C LYS A 59 4.47 -7.44 11.10
N CYS A 60 4.42 -6.98 9.86
CA CYS A 60 4.10 -7.83 8.72
C CYS A 60 5.27 -7.78 7.73
N PRO A 61 5.69 -8.94 7.16
CA PRO A 61 6.82 -8.98 6.22
C PRO A 61 6.56 -8.06 5.03
N ALA A 62 7.55 -7.57 4.27
CA ALA A 62 7.24 -6.68 3.13
C ALA A 62 6.71 -7.44 1.90
N THR A 63 7.00 -8.74 1.80
CA THR A 63 6.75 -9.55 0.59
C THR A 63 5.36 -10.17 0.60
N GLN A 64 4.60 -9.98 -0.47
CA GLN A 64 3.58 -10.92 -0.95
C GLN A 64 4.35 -11.85 -1.90
N ARG A 65 4.39 -13.16 -1.61
CA ARG A 65 4.93 -14.15 -2.55
C ARG A 65 3.90 -14.44 -3.62
#